data_AF-B6Q9H3-F1
#
_entry.id   AF-B6Q9H3-F1
#
_cell.length_a   1.000
_cell.length_b   1.000
_cell.length_c   1.000
_cell.angle_alpha   90.00
_cell.angle_beta   90.00
_cell.angle_gamma   90.00
#
_symmetry.space_group_name_H-M   'P 1'
#
loop_
_entity.id
_entity.type
_entity.pdbx_description
1 polymer ?
#
loop_
_entity_poly.entity_id
_entity_poly.type
_entity_poly.pdbx_seq_one_letter_code
_entity_poly.pdbx_strand_id
1 'polypeptide(L)'
;MTMNFKKLFSINNHNNTRMKRPDYQDKNVVPRLPQTRPRALTLQEPSQQTAGLLERLPIELRLLIYNEVLGHHRVHVVFEFGLREYRTYKRREHLEWRWWHCICTWDQRDDLYSNYLDNCRSGRVDGNPGPPNGMMGKIKLNFAILLTCRQIYSEAIDILYSTTTFLFATRQLLSSFPSLVLPHRFALISSIETTWNFVGLGEPTISVADQKCYYDMWAMLGGMPNLKRIRISVAAYECPNPPPDNLKEVWLGPLKQLGKLGIFEVLVPESYARHFGVDDGSNFTLGTFRDIPCPVTCHAG
;
A
#
# COMPACT_ATOMS: atom_id res chain seq x y z
N MET A 1 8.52 -23.83 -41.58
CA MET A 1 9.50 -23.04 -40.80
C MET A 1 9.04 -23.00 -39.34
N THR A 2 9.73 -23.73 -38.46
CA THR A 2 9.42 -23.79 -37.02
C THR A 2 10.15 -22.65 -36.30
N MET A 3 9.42 -21.64 -35.81
CA MET A 3 9.99 -20.58 -34.98
C MET A 3 10.48 -21.18 -33.65
N ASN A 4 11.78 -21.05 -33.39
CA ASN A 4 12.40 -21.51 -32.15
C ASN A 4 12.22 -20.45 -31.05
N PHE A 5 11.19 -20.61 -30.23
CA PHE A 5 10.86 -19.72 -29.11
C PHE A 5 11.99 -19.54 -28.09
N LYS A 6 12.92 -20.50 -27.95
CA LYS A 6 14.07 -20.36 -27.04
C LYS A 6 15.02 -19.23 -27.46
N LYS A 7 15.09 -18.90 -28.76
CA LYS A 7 15.94 -17.82 -29.27
C LYS A 7 15.32 -16.43 -29.06
N LEU A 8 13.98 -16.33 -29.03
CA LEU A 8 13.24 -15.08 -28.78
C LEU A 8 13.34 -14.60 -27.33
N PHE A 9 13.48 -15.53 -26.37
CA PHE A 9 13.65 -15.23 -24.94
C PHE A 9 15.10 -15.46 -24.45
N SER A 10 16.06 -15.60 -25.37
CA SER A 10 17.47 -15.64 -25.02
C SER A 10 17.89 -14.26 -24.52
N ILE A 11 17.81 -14.05 -23.22
CA ILE A 11 18.40 -12.88 -22.56
C ILE A 11 19.92 -13.00 -22.74
N ASN A 12 20.46 -12.30 -23.73
CA ASN A 12 21.87 -11.95 -23.70
C ASN A 12 22.07 -11.08 -22.47
N ASN A 13 22.64 -11.65 -21.41
CA ASN A 13 23.08 -10.93 -20.23
C ASN A 13 24.21 -9.99 -20.65
N HIS A 14 23.86 -8.84 -21.23
CA HIS A 14 24.74 -7.69 -21.20
C HIS A 14 24.90 -7.32 -19.73
N ASN A 15 26.10 -7.53 -19.19
CA ASN A 15 26.55 -7.06 -17.87
C ASN A 15 26.63 -5.52 -17.81
N ASN A 16 25.61 -4.82 -18.31
CA ASN A 16 25.40 -3.41 -17.97
C ASN A 16 24.83 -3.40 -16.56
N THR A 17 25.74 -3.45 -15.58
CA THR A 17 25.42 -3.20 -14.18
C THR A 17 24.90 -1.77 -14.10
N ARG A 18 23.58 -1.59 -14.20
CA ARG A 18 22.93 -0.28 -14.04
C ARG A 18 23.45 0.31 -12.73
N MET A 19 24.11 1.47 -12.81
CA MET A 19 24.68 2.12 -11.63
C MET A 19 23.55 2.31 -10.61
N LYS A 20 23.69 1.64 -9.46
CA LYS A 20 22.68 1.73 -8.40
C LYS A 20 22.68 3.15 -7.87
N ARG A 21 21.49 3.70 -7.57
CA ARG A 21 21.43 5.02 -6.97
C ARG A 21 22.01 4.95 -5.55
N PRO A 22 22.99 5.79 -5.18
CA PRO A 22 23.64 5.72 -3.87
C PRO A 22 22.68 5.91 -2.69
N ASP A 23 21.64 6.72 -2.86
CA ASP A 23 20.60 6.97 -1.85
C ASP A 23 19.82 5.71 -1.46
N TYR A 24 19.72 4.71 -2.34
CA TYR A 24 19.07 3.44 -2.01
C TYR A 24 19.88 2.58 -1.05
N GLN A 25 21.18 2.86 -0.86
CA GLN A 25 22.06 2.10 0.02
C GLN A 25 22.20 2.74 1.41
N ASP A 26 21.75 3.98 1.58
CA ASP A 26 21.79 4.68 2.85
C ASP A 26 20.46 4.55 3.60
N LYS A 27 20.50 3.91 4.77
CA LYS A 27 19.34 3.74 5.64
C LYS A 27 18.73 5.08 6.09
N ASN A 28 19.57 6.11 6.22
CA ASN A 28 19.18 7.41 6.75
C ASN A 28 18.61 8.34 5.67
N VAL A 29 18.77 7.97 4.39
CA VAL A 29 18.23 8.74 3.26
C VAL A 29 17.06 7.98 2.69
N VAL A 30 15.84 8.47 2.95
CA VAL A 30 14.64 7.95 2.28
C VAL A 30 14.71 8.35 0.80
N PRO A 31 14.75 7.40 -0.15
CA PRO A 31 14.86 7.74 -1.56
C PRO A 31 13.62 8.47 -2.03
N ARG A 32 13.81 9.61 -2.70
CA ARG A 32 12.72 10.41 -3.25
C ARG A 32 12.72 10.36 -4.77
N LEU A 33 11.56 10.68 -5.36
CA LEU A 33 11.54 11.00 -6.78
C LEU A 33 12.38 12.26 -7.04
N PRO A 34 13.23 12.26 -8.09
CA PRO A 34 13.92 13.47 -8.51
C PRO A 34 12.91 14.58 -8.80
N GLN A 35 13.17 15.79 -8.31
CA GLN A 35 12.33 16.96 -8.58
C GLN A 35 12.22 17.25 -10.08
N THR A 36 13.29 16.98 -10.83
CA THR A 36 13.34 17.12 -12.29
C THR A 36 13.52 15.76 -12.94
N ARG A 37 12.66 15.43 -13.90
CA ARG A 37 12.84 14.23 -14.72
C ARG A 37 13.83 14.58 -15.85
N PRO A 38 15.03 13.98 -15.91
CA PRO A 38 16.03 14.34 -16.93
C PRO A 38 15.58 14.02 -18.36
N ARG A 39 14.49 13.27 -18.53
CA ARG A 39 13.88 12.99 -19.82
C ARG A 39 12.37 13.01 -19.71
N ALA A 40 11.71 13.88 -20.48
CA ALA A 40 10.27 13.89 -20.60
C ALA A 40 9.75 12.55 -21.14
N LEU A 41 8.47 12.23 -20.85
CA LEU A 41 7.79 11.11 -21.50
C LEU A 41 7.45 11.55 -22.93
N THR A 42 8.42 11.48 -23.84
CA THR A 42 8.16 11.66 -25.26
C THR A 42 7.42 10.42 -25.76
N LEU A 43 6.16 10.58 -26.15
CA LEU A 43 5.49 9.60 -26.99
C LEU A 43 6.23 9.64 -28.33
N GLN A 44 6.85 8.54 -28.72
CA GLN A 44 7.39 8.47 -30.07
C GLN A 44 6.21 8.46 -31.03
N GLU A 45 6.23 9.34 -32.02
CA GLU A 45 5.52 9.13 -33.29
C GLU A 45 5.73 7.65 -33.71
N PRO A 46 4.71 6.95 -34.23
CA PRO A 46 4.75 5.52 -34.50
C PRO A 46 5.65 5.19 -35.70
N SER A 47 6.95 5.46 -35.59
CA SER A 47 7.99 4.96 -36.49
C SER A 47 8.67 3.69 -35.94
N GLN A 48 8.18 3.15 -34.82
CA GLN A 48 8.60 1.85 -34.29
C GLN A 48 7.46 0.83 -34.31
N GLN A 49 7.24 0.32 -35.52
CA GLN A 49 6.49 -0.89 -35.85
C GLN A 49 7.16 -2.16 -35.28
N THR A 50 7.17 -2.34 -33.95
CA THR A 50 7.87 -3.52 -33.36
C THR A 50 7.09 -4.26 -32.28
N ALA A 51 5.90 -3.80 -31.88
CA ALA A 51 5.06 -4.49 -30.91
C ALA A 51 3.74 -4.91 -31.55
N GLY A 52 3.61 -6.19 -31.93
CA GLY A 52 2.41 -6.72 -32.58
C GLY A 52 1.11 -6.54 -31.78
N LEU A 53 1.19 -6.34 -30.46
CA LEU A 53 0.05 -5.95 -29.62
C LEU A 53 -0.51 -4.56 -30.00
N LEU A 54 0.37 -3.59 -30.21
CA LEU A 54 -0.01 -2.19 -30.49
C LEU A 54 -0.57 -2.03 -31.91
N GLU A 55 -0.06 -2.81 -32.87
CA GLU A 55 -0.50 -2.76 -34.25
C GLU A 55 -1.82 -3.50 -34.50
N ARG A 56 -2.06 -4.61 -33.79
CA ARG A 56 -3.20 -5.48 -34.07
C ARG A 56 -4.44 -5.17 -33.25
N LEU A 57 -4.29 -4.49 -32.11
CA LEU A 57 -5.40 -4.18 -31.22
C LEU A 57 -5.66 -2.68 -31.21
N PRO A 58 -6.90 -2.23 -31.45
CA PRO A 58 -7.32 -0.86 -31.15
C PRO A 58 -7.09 -0.51 -29.68
N ILE A 59 -6.98 0.79 -29.38
CA ILE A 59 -6.71 1.30 -28.03
C ILE A 59 -7.70 0.75 -27.00
N GLU A 60 -8.96 0.61 -27.36
CA GLU A 60 -10.04 0.12 -26.49
C GLU A 60 -9.75 -1.29 -25.98
N LEU A 61 -9.33 -2.20 -26.87
CA LEU A 61 -8.98 -3.57 -26.50
C LEU A 61 -7.69 -3.62 -25.66
N ARG A 62 -6.74 -2.71 -25.92
CA ARG A 62 -5.53 -2.61 -25.10
C ARG A 62 -5.83 -2.14 -23.69
N LEU A 63 -6.71 -1.15 -23.54
CA LEU A 63 -7.15 -0.67 -22.22
C LEU A 63 -7.87 -1.78 -21.43
N LEU A 64 -8.69 -2.62 -22.09
CA LEU A 64 -9.29 -3.80 -21.45
C LEU A 64 -8.22 -4.77 -20.94
N ILE A 65 -7.20 -5.07 -21.75
CA ILE A 65 -6.08 -5.93 -21.32
C ILE A 65 -5.35 -5.32 -20.12
N TYR A 66 -5.07 -4.01 -20.15
CA TYR A 66 -4.40 -3.34 -19.04
C TYR A 66 -5.26 -3.34 -17.78
N ASN A 67 -6.57 -3.19 -17.92
CA ASN A 67 -7.50 -3.27 -16.82
C ASN A 67 -7.52 -4.65 -16.15
N GLU A 68 -7.50 -5.72 -16.94
CA GLU A 68 -7.41 -7.09 -16.41
C GLU A 68 -6.07 -7.40 -15.73
N VAL A 69 -4.97 -6.79 -16.21
CA VAL A 69 -3.62 -7.07 -15.69
C VAL A 69 -3.26 -6.21 -14.48
N LEU A 70 -3.71 -4.95 -14.46
CA LEU A 70 -3.28 -3.94 -13.48
C LEU A 70 -4.42 -3.44 -12.59
N GLY A 71 -5.66 -3.51 -13.08
CA GLY A 71 -6.77 -2.80 -12.49
C GLY A 71 -7.54 -3.60 -11.44
N HIS A 72 -8.35 -2.90 -10.66
CA HIS A 72 -9.33 -3.46 -9.72
C HIS A 72 -8.77 -4.46 -8.69
N HIS A 73 -7.48 -4.39 -8.41
CA HIS A 73 -6.85 -5.21 -7.39
C HIS A 73 -6.75 -4.47 -6.05
N ARG A 74 -6.78 -5.23 -4.96
CA ARG A 74 -6.34 -4.81 -3.64
C ARG A 74 -4.87 -5.16 -3.53
N VAL A 75 -3.98 -4.18 -3.36
CA VAL A 75 -2.53 -4.39 -3.44
C VAL A 75 -1.84 -3.89 -2.18
N HIS A 76 -1.23 -4.81 -1.45
CA HIS A 76 -0.30 -4.44 -0.37
C HIS A 76 0.94 -3.82 -0.95
N VAL A 77 1.37 -2.70 -0.38
CA VAL A 77 2.62 -2.03 -0.73
C VAL A 77 3.45 -1.78 0.53
N VAL A 78 4.75 -2.04 0.41
CA VAL A 78 5.77 -1.79 1.44
C VAL A 78 6.97 -1.14 0.76
N PHE A 79 7.53 -0.13 1.41
CA PHE A 79 8.82 0.45 1.05
C PHE A 79 9.69 0.49 2.30
N GLU A 80 10.76 -0.30 2.30
CA GLU A 80 11.58 -0.52 3.49
C GLU A 80 13.06 -0.63 3.14
N PHE A 81 13.90 -0.33 4.12
CA PHE A 81 15.33 -0.61 4.06
C PHE A 81 15.60 -1.99 4.68
N GLY A 82 16.08 -2.95 3.88
CA GLY A 82 16.25 -4.31 4.37
C GLY A 82 17.12 -5.18 3.49
N LEU A 83 17.32 -6.42 3.94
CA LEU A 83 18.13 -7.40 3.24
C LEU A 83 17.50 -7.80 1.91
N ARG A 84 18.33 -7.88 0.87
CA ARG A 84 17.94 -8.45 -0.41
C ARG A 84 17.83 -9.97 -0.31
N GLU A 85 16.65 -10.47 0.00
CA GLU A 85 16.34 -11.91 -0.08
C GLU A 85 16.46 -12.39 -1.54
N TYR A 86 17.61 -12.98 -1.87
CA TYR A 86 17.72 -13.86 -3.03
C TYR A 86 17.60 -15.31 -2.56
N ARG A 87 16.91 -16.14 -3.36
CA ARG A 87 16.77 -17.60 -3.20
C ARG A 87 18.10 -18.39 -3.24
N THR A 88 19.25 -17.74 -3.15
CA THR A 88 20.55 -18.39 -3.28
C THR A 88 21.38 -18.18 -2.02
N TYR A 89 21.84 -19.28 -1.45
CA TYR A 89 22.70 -19.44 -0.26
C TYR A 89 24.01 -18.62 -0.22
N LYS A 90 24.22 -17.69 -1.16
CA LYS A 90 25.37 -16.79 -1.17
C LYS A 90 25.01 -15.49 -0.44
N ARG A 91 25.40 -15.44 0.84
CA ARG A 91 25.37 -14.26 1.71
C ARG A 91 26.19 -13.10 1.14
N ARG A 92 25.62 -12.36 0.20
CA ARG A 92 25.97 -10.95 0.03
C ARG A 92 24.78 -10.15 0.51
N GLU A 93 24.82 -9.83 1.79
CA GLU A 93 23.83 -9.05 2.53
C GLU A 93 23.90 -7.59 2.05
N HIS A 94 23.33 -7.32 0.89
CA HIS A 94 23.16 -5.96 0.42
C HIS A 94 21.89 -5.40 1.04
N LEU A 95 22.06 -4.49 2.00
CA LEU A 95 20.98 -3.67 2.52
C LEU A 95 20.67 -2.57 1.51
N GLU A 96 19.41 -2.48 1.09
CA GLU A 96 18.94 -1.40 0.23
C GLU A 96 17.46 -1.11 0.48
N TRP A 97 17.04 0.11 0.16
CA TRP A 97 15.62 0.47 0.06
C TRP A 97 14.97 -0.34 -1.06
N ARG A 98 13.81 -0.95 -0.79
CA ARG A 98 13.11 -1.78 -1.77
C ARG A 98 11.59 -1.65 -1.67
N TRP A 99 10.97 -1.75 -2.83
CA TRP A 99 9.53 -1.96 -2.94
C TRP A 99 9.22 -3.45 -2.80
N TRP A 100 8.23 -3.75 -1.98
CA TRP A 100 7.55 -5.04 -2.00
C TRP A 100 6.06 -4.80 -2.19
N HIS A 101 5.41 -5.71 -2.91
CA HIS A 101 3.97 -5.69 -3.08
C HIS A 101 3.40 -7.10 -3.27
N CYS A 102 2.10 -7.27 -3.06
CA CYS A 102 1.36 -8.44 -3.49
C CYS A 102 -0.12 -8.09 -3.69
N ILE A 103 -0.85 -8.93 -4.45
CA ILE A 103 -2.30 -8.83 -4.53
C ILE A 103 -2.88 -9.46 -3.25
N CYS A 104 -3.64 -8.65 -2.51
CA CYS A 104 -4.44 -9.09 -1.37
C CYS A 104 -5.67 -9.84 -1.88
N THR A 105 -5.83 -11.08 -1.43
CA THR A 105 -7.04 -11.88 -1.68
C THR A 105 -7.86 -12.07 -0.41
N TRP A 106 -7.51 -11.38 0.67
CA TRP A 106 -8.10 -11.58 1.99
C TRP A 106 -9.06 -10.46 2.37
N ASP A 107 -10.28 -10.79 2.78
CA ASP A 107 -11.12 -9.84 3.52
C ASP A 107 -10.65 -9.80 4.99
N GLN A 108 -10.01 -8.70 5.39
CA GLN A 108 -9.36 -8.51 6.70
C GLN A 108 -10.34 -8.37 7.88
N ARG A 109 -11.63 -8.67 7.67
CA ARG A 109 -12.66 -8.55 8.72
C ARG A 109 -12.57 -9.64 9.79
N ASP A 110 -12.01 -10.81 9.45
CA ASP A 110 -12.08 -12.01 10.29
C ASP A 110 -10.76 -12.40 10.99
N ASP A 111 -9.66 -11.67 10.80
CA ASP A 111 -8.38 -12.02 11.42
C ASP A 111 -8.01 -11.14 12.61
N LEU A 112 -7.72 -11.82 13.73
CA LEU A 112 -7.34 -11.25 15.02
C LEU A 112 -6.05 -10.41 14.95
N TYR A 113 -5.14 -10.75 14.02
CA TYR A 113 -3.84 -10.09 13.91
C TYR A 113 -3.65 -9.26 12.63
N SER A 114 -4.46 -9.46 11.59
CA SER A 114 -4.28 -8.74 10.31
C SER A 114 -4.45 -7.23 10.44
N ASN A 115 -5.26 -6.77 11.40
CA ASN A 115 -5.46 -5.35 11.63
C ASN A 115 -4.27 -4.67 12.28
N TYR A 116 -3.27 -5.43 12.75
CA TYR A 116 -2.09 -4.92 13.43
C TYR A 116 -0.78 -5.17 12.66
N LEU A 117 -0.73 -6.25 11.88
CA LEU A 117 0.44 -6.65 11.08
C LEU A 117 0.04 -7.09 9.66
N ASP A 118 0.88 -6.72 8.67
CA ASP A 118 0.71 -7.18 7.28
C ASP A 118 1.13 -8.64 7.11
N ASN A 119 0.20 -9.55 7.39
CA ASN A 119 0.34 -11.00 7.29
C ASN A 119 0.44 -11.52 5.85
N CYS A 120 0.05 -10.71 4.84
CA CYS A 120 0.19 -11.10 3.43
C CYS A 120 1.66 -11.29 3.04
N ARG A 121 2.59 -10.67 3.76
CA ARG A 121 4.03 -10.83 3.51
C ARG A 121 4.61 -12.14 4.04
N SER A 122 4.17 -12.56 5.22
CA SER A 122 4.65 -13.78 5.86
C SER A 122 3.93 -15.04 5.33
N GLY A 123 2.75 -14.85 4.73
CA GLY A 123 1.88 -15.95 4.35
C GLY A 123 1.41 -16.76 5.56
N ARG A 124 1.39 -16.14 6.74
CA ARG A 124 0.99 -16.76 8.01
C ARG A 124 -0.30 -16.14 8.55
N VAL A 125 -1.13 -16.97 9.16
CA VAL A 125 -2.30 -16.59 9.95
C VAL A 125 -2.12 -17.24 11.32
N ASP A 126 -2.11 -16.46 12.40
CA ASP A 126 -1.87 -16.96 13.77
C ASP A 126 -0.59 -17.81 13.94
N GLY A 127 0.47 -17.46 13.21
CA GLY A 127 1.73 -18.23 13.19
C GLY A 127 1.70 -19.50 12.33
N ASN A 128 0.53 -19.94 11.88
CA ASN A 128 0.33 -21.08 10.98
C ASN A 128 0.42 -20.67 9.51
N PRO A 129 0.78 -21.58 8.58
CA PRO A 129 0.69 -21.32 7.15
C PRO A 129 -0.74 -20.92 6.77
N GLY A 130 -0.89 -19.86 5.98
CA GLY A 130 -2.19 -19.42 5.47
C GLY A 130 -2.90 -20.51 4.65
N PRO A 131 -4.20 -20.33 4.35
CA PRO A 131 -5.04 -21.37 3.76
C PRO A 131 -4.41 -21.97 2.49
N PRO A 132 -4.56 -23.29 2.25
CA PRO A 132 -3.87 -24.01 1.18
C PRO A 132 -4.18 -23.49 -0.23
N ASN A 133 -5.32 -22.80 -0.41
CA ASN A 133 -5.74 -22.19 -1.67
C ASN A 133 -5.43 -20.68 -1.75
N GLY A 134 -4.95 -20.08 -0.66
CA GLY A 134 -4.54 -18.69 -0.61
C GLY A 134 -3.13 -18.55 -1.13
N MET A 135 -2.95 -18.00 -2.33
CA MET A 135 -1.64 -17.67 -2.90
C MET A 135 -1.00 -16.43 -2.19
N MET A 136 -1.09 -16.38 -0.86
CA MET A 136 -0.80 -15.25 0.02
C MET A 136 0.65 -14.80 -0.14
N GLY A 137 0.84 -13.51 -0.47
CA GLY A 137 2.16 -12.91 -0.75
C GLY A 137 2.85 -13.37 -2.03
N LYS A 138 2.35 -14.46 -2.64
CA LYS A 138 2.89 -15.11 -3.83
C LYS A 138 2.33 -14.52 -5.12
N ILE A 139 1.08 -14.05 -5.14
CA ILE A 139 0.54 -13.33 -6.32
C ILE A 139 1.13 -11.93 -6.34
N LYS A 140 1.95 -11.67 -7.36
CA LYS A 140 2.51 -10.36 -7.64
C LYS A 140 1.66 -9.68 -8.71
N LEU A 141 1.31 -8.42 -8.46
CA LEU A 141 0.84 -7.54 -9.51
C LEU A 141 1.95 -7.38 -10.57
N ASN A 142 1.66 -7.68 -11.82
CA ASN A 142 2.70 -7.74 -12.84
C ASN A 142 3.01 -6.36 -13.44
N PHE A 143 3.94 -5.64 -12.80
CA PHE A 143 4.42 -4.35 -13.31
C PHE A 143 5.29 -4.46 -14.57
N ALA A 144 5.66 -5.66 -15.03
CA ALA A 144 6.54 -5.81 -16.20
C ALA A 144 5.92 -5.23 -17.47
N ILE A 145 4.58 -5.23 -17.58
CA ILE A 145 3.86 -4.63 -18.72
C ILE A 145 4.19 -3.13 -18.86
N LEU A 146 4.36 -2.42 -17.75
CA LEU A 146 4.71 -0.99 -17.73
C LEU A 146 6.16 -0.73 -18.19
N LEU A 147 6.99 -1.77 -18.25
CA LEU A 147 8.40 -1.68 -18.64
C LEU A 147 8.62 -2.06 -20.11
N THR A 148 7.57 -2.42 -20.83
CA THR A 148 7.64 -2.88 -22.23
C THR A 148 8.03 -1.75 -23.18
N CYS A 149 7.23 -0.68 -23.24
CA CYS A 149 7.50 0.51 -24.03
C CYS A 149 6.78 1.75 -23.47
N ARG A 150 7.11 2.93 -24.01
CA ARG A 150 6.53 4.21 -23.57
C ARG A 150 5.04 4.32 -23.82
N GLN A 151 4.56 3.76 -24.95
CA GLN A 151 3.14 3.78 -25.32
C GLN A 151 2.29 2.97 -24.34
N ILE A 152 2.68 1.73 -24.07
CA ILE A 152 2.00 0.87 -23.09
C ILE A 152 2.02 1.53 -21.71
N TYR A 153 3.17 2.12 -21.32
CA TYR A 153 3.26 2.86 -20.07
C TYR A 153 2.25 4.01 -19.99
N SER A 154 2.17 4.86 -21.03
CA SER A 154 1.23 6.00 -21.03
C SER A 154 -0.23 5.57 -21.05
N GLU A 155 -0.56 4.48 -21.75
CA GLU A 155 -1.94 3.97 -21.82
C GLU A 155 -2.37 3.29 -20.50
N ALA A 156 -1.45 2.60 -19.82
CA ALA A 156 -1.80 1.71 -18.70
C ALA A 156 -1.55 2.29 -17.30
N ILE A 157 -0.65 3.27 -17.15
CA ILE A 157 -0.22 3.72 -15.82
C ILE A 157 -1.37 4.34 -15.01
N ASP A 158 -2.29 5.04 -15.67
CA ASP A 158 -3.41 5.69 -14.98
C ASP A 158 -4.44 4.67 -14.50
N ILE A 159 -4.63 3.55 -15.24
CA ILE A 159 -5.48 2.43 -14.81
C ILE A 159 -4.98 1.88 -13.46
N LEU A 160 -3.67 1.67 -13.33
CA LEU A 160 -3.06 1.20 -12.08
C LEU A 160 -3.44 2.11 -10.91
N TYR A 161 -3.20 3.43 -11.01
CA TYR A 161 -3.43 4.33 -9.88
C TYR A 161 -4.91 4.63 -9.62
N SER A 162 -5.74 4.66 -10.66
CA SER A 162 -7.16 5.04 -10.53
C SER A 162 -8.06 3.90 -10.06
N THR A 163 -7.71 2.65 -10.35
CA THR A 163 -8.58 1.48 -10.08
C THR A 163 -8.06 0.56 -8.97
N THR A 164 -6.78 0.67 -8.61
CA THR A 164 -6.18 -0.13 -7.52
C THR A 164 -6.60 0.40 -6.17
N THR A 165 -6.95 -0.51 -5.26
CA THR A 165 -7.02 -0.21 -3.83
C THR A 165 -5.65 -0.44 -3.22
N PHE A 166 -5.01 0.63 -2.73
CA PHE A 166 -3.68 0.54 -2.13
C PHE A 166 -3.79 0.25 -0.64
N LEU A 167 -3.19 -0.88 -0.23
CA LEU A 167 -3.09 -1.29 1.16
C LEU A 167 -1.69 -0.91 1.67
N PHE A 168 -1.63 0.13 2.50
CA PHE A 168 -0.37 0.59 3.06
C PHE A 168 -0.07 -0.17 4.35
N ALA A 169 1.00 -0.98 4.31
CA ALA A 169 1.39 -1.80 5.45
C ALA A 169 1.86 -1.00 6.67
N THR A 170 2.30 0.24 6.47
CA THR A 170 2.79 1.10 7.56
C THR A 170 2.31 2.54 7.38
N ARG A 171 2.06 3.22 8.51
CA ARG A 171 1.73 4.65 8.53
C ARG A 171 2.82 5.51 7.87
N GLN A 172 4.09 5.14 8.05
CA GLN A 172 5.24 5.86 7.48
C GLN A 172 5.24 5.81 5.94
N LEU A 173 4.83 4.69 5.36
CA LEU A 173 4.71 4.59 3.91
C LEU A 173 3.60 5.49 3.39
N LEU A 174 2.41 5.43 3.98
CA LEU A 174 1.30 6.29 3.56
C LEU A 174 1.68 7.78 3.64
N SER A 175 2.28 8.22 4.75
CA SER A 175 2.71 9.61 4.92
C SER A 175 3.80 10.05 3.93
N SER A 176 4.71 9.14 3.55
CA SER A 176 5.79 9.46 2.60
C SER A 176 5.41 9.24 1.13
N PHE A 177 4.32 8.52 0.85
CA PHE A 177 3.92 8.12 -0.49
C PHE A 177 3.79 9.28 -1.49
N PRO A 178 3.26 10.48 -1.13
CA PRO A 178 3.22 11.63 -2.03
C PRO A 178 4.59 12.07 -2.57
N SER A 179 5.68 11.77 -1.84
CA SER A 179 7.06 12.06 -2.27
C SER A 179 7.71 10.94 -3.11
N LEU A 180 7.05 9.76 -3.15
CA LEU A 180 7.52 8.54 -3.81
C LEU A 180 6.86 8.32 -5.17
N VAL A 181 5.72 8.97 -5.43
CA VAL A 181 4.98 8.91 -6.71
C VAL A 181 4.75 10.31 -7.28
N LEU A 182 4.49 10.41 -8.58
CA LEU A 182 4.26 11.72 -9.20
C LEU A 182 2.94 12.32 -8.70
N PRO A 183 2.84 13.64 -8.47
CA PRO A 183 1.64 14.27 -7.91
C PRO A 183 0.35 13.95 -8.67
N HIS A 184 0.39 13.95 -10.01
CA HIS A 184 -0.79 13.60 -10.82
C HIS A 184 -1.26 12.16 -10.58
N ARG A 185 -0.34 11.22 -10.32
CA ARG A 185 -0.68 9.81 -10.06
C ARG A 185 -1.22 9.62 -8.67
N PHE A 186 -0.62 10.33 -7.71
CA PHE A 186 -1.15 10.37 -6.36
C PHE A 186 -2.59 10.87 -6.35
N ALA A 187 -2.87 11.92 -7.12
CA ALA A 187 -4.22 12.49 -7.26
C ALA A 187 -5.24 11.54 -7.93
N LEU A 188 -4.81 10.53 -8.69
CA LEU A 188 -5.70 9.53 -9.30
C LEU A 188 -6.20 8.48 -8.30
N ILE A 189 -5.50 8.30 -7.17
CA ILE A 189 -5.84 7.24 -6.20
C ILE A 189 -7.22 7.48 -5.63
N SER A 190 -8.07 6.46 -5.78
CA SER A 190 -9.48 6.54 -5.39
C SER A 190 -9.84 5.67 -4.18
N SER A 191 -8.97 4.75 -3.80
CA SER A 191 -9.25 3.72 -2.79
C SER A 191 -8.00 3.39 -1.97
N ILE A 192 -8.10 3.58 -0.66
CA ILE A 192 -7.00 3.33 0.30
C ILE A 192 -7.51 2.45 1.44
N GLU A 193 -6.70 1.47 1.82
CA GLU A 193 -6.84 0.77 3.10
C GLU A 193 -5.52 0.83 3.88
N THR A 194 -5.58 0.99 5.19
CA THR A 194 -4.38 1.02 6.02
C THR A 194 -4.69 0.75 7.49
N THR A 195 -3.64 0.51 8.26
CA THR A 195 -3.70 0.49 9.73
C THR A 195 -2.91 1.66 10.27
N TRP A 196 -3.48 2.33 11.26
CA TRP A 196 -2.78 3.29 12.10
C TRP A 196 -2.65 2.76 13.53
N ASN A 197 -1.43 2.31 13.87
CA ASN A 197 -1.10 1.84 15.21
C ASN A 197 -0.48 2.98 16.03
N PHE A 198 -1.13 3.36 17.14
CA PHE A 198 -0.53 4.18 18.19
C PHE A 198 0.37 3.33 19.09
N VAL A 199 1.46 3.92 19.56
CA VAL A 199 2.40 3.32 20.53
C VAL A 199 2.38 4.21 21.78
N GLY A 200 2.44 3.63 22.98
CA GLY A 200 2.44 4.41 24.23
C GLY A 200 1.08 4.99 24.61
N LEU A 201 0.01 4.20 24.55
CA LEU A 201 -1.30 4.59 25.12
C LEU A 201 -1.37 4.44 26.65
N GLY A 202 -0.50 3.64 27.25
CA GLY A 202 -0.32 3.50 28.70
C GLY A 202 0.55 4.61 29.29
N GLU A 203 1.20 5.40 28.44
CA GLU A 203 1.78 6.69 28.83
C GLU A 203 0.66 7.74 28.91
N PRO A 204 0.73 8.70 29.84
CA PRO A 204 -0.37 9.62 30.14
C PRO A 204 -0.82 10.49 28.95
N THR A 205 -0.01 10.56 27.87
CA THR A 205 -0.37 11.30 26.64
C THR A 205 0.25 10.67 25.39
N ILE A 206 -0.56 10.50 24.33
CA ILE A 206 -0.03 10.27 22.98
C ILE A 206 0.88 11.43 22.63
N SER A 207 2.10 11.15 22.16
CA SER A 207 3.08 12.19 21.84
C SER A 207 2.49 13.24 20.87
N VAL A 208 2.78 14.51 21.12
CA VAL A 208 2.32 15.62 20.25
C VAL A 208 2.76 15.39 18.80
N ALA A 209 3.94 14.79 18.60
CA ALA A 209 4.45 14.44 17.28
C ALA A 209 3.59 13.36 16.58
N ASP A 210 3.17 12.31 17.29
CA ASP A 210 2.31 11.26 16.73
C ASP A 210 0.91 11.77 16.42
N GLN A 211 0.33 12.60 17.30
CA GLN A 211 -0.93 13.27 17.03
C GLN A 211 -0.82 14.14 15.78
N LYS A 212 0.22 14.97 15.69
CA LYS A 212 0.45 15.82 14.52
C LYS A 212 0.58 14.98 13.24
N CYS A 213 1.35 13.90 13.26
CA CYS A 213 1.50 13.00 12.11
C CYS A 213 0.15 12.40 11.67
N TYR A 214 -0.71 12.06 12.63
CA TYR A 214 -2.05 11.54 12.33
C TYR A 214 -2.95 12.61 11.69
N TYR A 215 -2.95 13.83 12.24
CA TYR A 215 -3.67 14.98 11.68
C TYR A 215 -3.17 15.33 10.27
N ASP A 216 -1.86 15.40 10.06
CA ASP A 216 -1.25 15.68 8.76
C ASP A 216 -1.63 14.62 7.71
N MET A 217 -1.74 13.36 8.12
CA MET A 217 -2.20 12.27 7.24
C MET A 217 -3.65 12.50 6.80
N TRP A 218 -4.55 12.84 7.71
CA TRP A 218 -5.95 13.13 7.36
C TRP A 218 -6.08 14.38 6.48
N ALA A 219 -5.31 15.44 6.75
CA ALA A 219 -5.27 16.63 5.90
C ALA A 219 -4.79 16.29 4.49
N MET A 220 -3.77 15.44 4.37
CA MET A 220 -3.28 14.94 3.09
C MET A 220 -4.35 14.13 2.34
N LEU A 221 -5.06 13.23 3.01
CA LEU A 221 -6.16 12.46 2.40
C LEU A 221 -7.32 13.38 1.97
N GLY A 222 -7.62 14.42 2.75
CA GLY A 222 -8.62 15.45 2.39
C GLY A 222 -8.27 16.25 1.14
N GLY A 223 -6.97 16.34 0.79
CA GLY A 223 -6.49 16.97 -0.43
C GLY A 223 -6.55 16.08 -1.68
N MET A 224 -6.97 14.82 -1.57
CA MET A 224 -6.99 13.88 -2.69
C MET A 224 -8.31 14.00 -3.49
N PRO A 225 -8.28 14.51 -4.74
CA PRO A 225 -9.50 14.87 -5.47
C PRO A 225 -10.35 13.67 -5.91
N ASN A 226 -9.75 12.50 -6.08
CA ASN A 226 -10.44 11.29 -6.55
C ASN A 226 -10.70 10.27 -5.44
N LEU A 227 -10.31 10.56 -4.19
CA LEU A 227 -10.47 9.64 -3.08
C LEU A 227 -11.97 9.44 -2.78
N LYS A 228 -12.43 8.19 -2.90
CA LYS A 228 -13.83 7.80 -2.73
C LYS A 228 -14.02 6.70 -1.69
N ARG A 229 -12.97 5.94 -1.42
CA ARG A 229 -12.98 4.84 -0.45
C ARG A 229 -11.79 4.96 0.49
N ILE A 230 -12.08 5.00 1.78
CA ILE A 230 -11.11 4.83 2.85
C ILE A 230 -11.61 3.75 3.79
N ARG A 231 -10.74 2.79 4.09
CA ARG A 231 -10.91 1.87 5.21
C ARG A 231 -9.67 1.97 6.10
N ILE A 232 -9.83 2.34 7.35
CA ILE A 232 -8.70 2.46 8.27
C ILE A 232 -8.96 1.72 9.57
N SER A 233 -8.02 0.88 9.97
CA SER A 233 -8.00 0.28 11.31
C SER A 233 -7.17 1.16 12.23
N VAL A 234 -7.77 1.71 13.28
CA VAL A 234 -7.07 2.51 14.29
C VAL A 234 -6.93 1.65 15.53
N ALA A 235 -5.70 1.40 15.95
CA ALA A 235 -5.41 0.49 17.04
C ALA A 235 -4.24 0.97 17.89
N ALA A 236 -4.03 0.28 19.00
CA ALA A 236 -2.86 0.45 19.85
C ALA A 236 -2.46 -0.89 20.48
N TYR A 237 -1.20 -0.99 20.91
CA TYR A 237 -0.71 -2.20 21.55
C TYR A 237 -1.18 -2.36 23.00
N GLU A 238 -1.33 -1.27 23.73
CA GLU A 238 -1.54 -1.30 25.18
C GLU A 238 -3.04 -1.33 25.59
N CYS A 239 -3.96 -1.09 24.64
CA CYS A 239 -5.43 -1.06 24.78
C CYS A 239 -6.00 -0.94 26.23
N PRO A 240 -5.70 0.13 27.01
CA PRO A 240 -6.26 0.32 28.34
C PRO A 240 -7.79 0.31 28.34
N ASN A 241 -8.39 -0.37 29.31
CA ASN A 241 -9.84 -0.42 29.53
C ASN A 241 -10.16 0.01 30.98
N PRO A 242 -10.84 1.16 31.20
CA PRO A 242 -11.46 2.02 30.19
C PRO A 242 -10.44 2.82 29.36
N PRO A 243 -10.80 3.25 28.13
CA PRO A 243 -9.94 4.09 27.32
C PRO A 243 -9.74 5.47 27.98
N PRO A 244 -8.59 6.15 27.75
CA PRO A 244 -8.36 7.51 28.24
C PRO A 244 -9.43 8.49 27.76
N ASP A 245 -9.79 9.47 28.60
CA ASP A 245 -10.92 10.39 28.37
C ASP A 245 -10.85 11.14 27.02
N ASN A 246 -9.65 11.53 26.58
CA ASN A 246 -9.46 12.28 25.33
C ASN A 246 -9.30 11.39 24.09
N LEU A 247 -9.25 10.06 24.24
CA LEU A 247 -8.86 9.17 23.15
C LEU A 247 -9.85 9.20 21.98
N LYS A 248 -11.15 9.30 22.27
CA LYS A 248 -12.20 9.42 21.25
C LYS A 248 -11.93 10.61 20.33
N GLU A 249 -11.62 11.77 20.88
CA GLU A 249 -11.33 12.99 20.11
C GLU A 249 -10.01 12.85 19.34
N VAL A 250 -8.98 12.24 19.92
CA VAL A 250 -7.70 12.03 19.23
C VAL A 250 -7.85 11.11 18.02
N TRP A 251 -8.62 10.02 18.14
CA TRP A 251 -8.80 9.04 17.07
C TRP A 251 -9.85 9.47 16.04
N LEU A 252 -11.00 9.96 16.49
CA LEU A 252 -12.14 10.21 15.61
C LEU A 252 -12.32 11.69 15.23
N GLY A 253 -11.75 12.62 16.00
CA GLY A 253 -11.82 14.06 15.70
C GLY A 253 -11.29 14.43 14.31
N PRO A 254 -10.09 13.96 13.90
CA PRO A 254 -9.51 14.25 12.59
C PRO A 254 -10.36 13.81 11.39
N LEU A 255 -11.25 12.82 11.57
CA LEU A 255 -12.10 12.27 10.50
C LEU A 255 -13.07 13.32 9.94
N LYS A 256 -13.42 14.32 10.74
CA LYS A 256 -14.30 15.44 10.36
C LYS A 256 -13.68 16.33 9.27
N GLN A 257 -12.36 16.24 9.04
CA GLN A 257 -11.67 16.97 7.95
C GLN A 257 -12.08 16.47 6.56
N LEU A 258 -12.56 15.23 6.47
CA LEU A 258 -13.01 14.66 5.21
C LEU A 258 -14.49 14.96 4.98
N GLY A 259 -14.85 15.22 3.73
CA GLY A 259 -16.26 15.22 3.32
C GLY A 259 -16.87 13.83 3.36
N LYS A 260 -18.14 13.73 2.95
CA LYS A 260 -18.79 12.43 2.74
C LYS A 260 -18.13 11.72 1.57
N LEU A 261 -17.53 10.56 1.83
CA LEU A 261 -16.99 9.68 0.80
C LEU A 261 -18.02 8.62 0.42
N GLY A 262 -17.79 7.92 -0.70
CA GLY A 262 -18.62 6.78 -1.08
C GLY A 262 -18.57 5.69 -0.02
N ILE A 263 -17.36 5.37 0.46
CA ILE A 263 -17.13 4.47 1.60
C ILE A 263 -16.07 5.08 2.50
N PHE A 264 -16.42 5.30 3.76
CA PHE A 264 -15.51 5.75 4.79
C PHE A 264 -15.74 4.91 6.03
N GLU A 265 -14.90 3.91 6.24
CA GLU A 265 -15.02 2.97 7.35
C GLU A 265 -13.82 3.09 8.27
N VAL A 266 -14.10 3.27 9.55
CA VAL A 266 -13.08 3.30 10.61
C VAL A 266 -13.32 2.10 11.50
N LEU A 267 -12.31 1.25 11.64
CA LEU A 267 -12.33 0.04 12.46
C LEU A 267 -11.55 0.33 13.74
N VAL A 268 -12.13 0.05 14.90
CA VAL A 268 -11.48 0.19 16.22
C VAL A 268 -11.66 -1.11 17.03
N PRO A 269 -10.85 -1.35 18.08
CA PRO A 269 -11.04 -2.52 18.93
C PRO A 269 -12.44 -2.55 19.56
N GLU A 270 -13.02 -3.75 19.70
CA GLU A 270 -14.36 -3.96 20.28
C GLU A 270 -14.52 -3.32 21.66
N SER A 271 -13.49 -3.41 22.51
CA SER A 271 -13.49 -2.77 23.83
C SER A 271 -13.70 -1.26 23.73
N TYR A 272 -13.12 -0.59 22.74
CA TYR A 272 -13.14 0.87 22.60
C TYR A 272 -14.38 1.37 21.87
N ALA A 273 -14.88 0.59 20.90
CA ALA A 273 -16.08 0.93 20.14
C ALA A 273 -17.28 1.23 21.04
N ARG A 274 -17.41 0.49 22.15
CA ARG A 274 -18.45 0.65 23.18
C ARG A 274 -18.40 2.01 23.87
N HIS A 275 -17.21 2.60 24.01
CA HIS A 275 -17.00 3.91 24.63
C HIS A 275 -17.05 5.06 23.64
N PHE A 276 -16.72 4.81 22.38
CA PHE A 276 -16.69 5.88 21.40
C PHE A 276 -18.09 6.30 21.02
N GLY A 277 -18.94 5.40 20.52
CA GLY A 277 -20.26 5.78 20.00
C GLY A 277 -20.18 6.79 18.84
N VAL A 278 -21.00 6.63 17.82
CA VAL A 278 -20.97 7.51 16.64
C VAL A 278 -22.38 7.94 16.30
N ASP A 279 -22.57 9.23 16.08
CA ASP A 279 -23.87 9.82 15.77
C ASP A 279 -24.32 9.41 14.37
N ASP A 280 -25.64 9.24 14.17
CA ASP A 280 -26.29 8.83 12.91
C ASP A 280 -26.05 9.80 11.72
N GLY A 281 -25.36 10.92 11.94
CA GLY A 281 -24.97 11.92 10.94
C GLY A 281 -23.48 11.97 10.59
N SER A 282 -22.67 11.04 11.10
CA SER A 282 -21.22 11.04 10.87
C SER A 282 -20.88 10.74 9.40
N ASN A 283 -19.79 11.33 8.90
CA ASN A 283 -19.30 11.12 7.54
C ASN A 283 -18.63 9.74 7.33
N PHE A 284 -18.46 8.95 8.40
CA PHE A 284 -17.88 7.61 8.40
C PHE A 284 -18.76 6.62 9.15
N THR A 285 -18.59 5.33 8.84
CA THR A 285 -19.14 4.21 9.61
C THR A 285 -18.09 3.66 10.57
N LEU A 286 -18.45 3.52 11.84
CA LEU A 286 -17.59 2.85 12.82
C LEU A 286 -17.87 1.34 12.80
N GLY A 287 -16.86 0.57 12.39
CA GLY A 287 -16.85 -0.88 12.55
C GLY A 287 -15.91 -1.28 13.69
N THR A 288 -15.86 -2.58 13.96
CA THR A 288 -15.05 -3.13 15.04
C THR A 288 -14.19 -4.28 14.57
N PHE A 289 -13.11 -4.54 15.30
CA PHE A 289 -12.34 -5.77 15.21
C PHE A 289 -12.01 -6.25 16.62
N ARG A 290 -11.76 -7.56 16.76
CA ARG A 290 -11.47 -8.20 18.05
C ARG A 290 -10.23 -7.60 18.70
N ASP A 291 -10.30 -7.37 20.00
CA ASP A 291 -9.14 -6.92 20.78
C ASP A 291 -7.99 -7.93 20.69
N ILE A 292 -6.74 -7.46 20.51
CA ILE A 292 -5.59 -8.34 20.71
C ILE A 292 -5.53 -8.72 22.20
N PRO A 293 -5.31 -10.00 22.53
CA PRO A 293 -4.91 -10.38 23.88
C PRO A 293 -3.55 -9.74 24.17
N CYS A 294 -3.56 -8.61 24.87
CA CYS A 294 -2.35 -7.94 25.32
C CYS A 294 -1.54 -8.93 26.16
N PRO A 295 -0.23 -9.16 25.88
CA PRO A 295 0.60 -10.02 26.73
C PRO A 295 0.81 -9.41 28.13
N VAL A 296 0.37 -8.16 28.34
CA VAL A 296 0.20 -7.59 29.68
C VAL A 296 -1.21 -7.94 30.13
N THR A 297 -1.27 -9.00 30.93
CA THR A 297 -2.45 -9.43 31.66
C THR A 297 -3.13 -8.24 32.35
N CYS A 298 -4.28 -7.80 31.83
CA CYS A 298 -5.31 -7.22 32.67
C CYS A 298 -5.85 -8.36 33.56
N HIS A 299 -5.06 -8.76 34.55
CA HIS A 299 -5.60 -9.54 35.65
C HIS A 299 -6.64 -8.67 36.34
N ALA A 300 -7.89 -9.12 36.24
CA ALA A 300 -8.99 -8.68 37.05
C ALA A 300 -8.54 -8.64 38.53
N GLY A 301 -8.69 -7.46 39.13
CA GLY A 301 -8.68 -7.22 40.56
C GLY A 301 -9.82 -6.27 40.86
#